data_AF-A0AA36N9L0-F1
#
_entry.id   AF-A0AA36N9L0-F1
#
_cell.length_a   1.000
_cell.length_b   1.000
_cell.length_c   1.000
_cell.angle_alpha   90.00
_cell.angle_beta   90.00
_cell.angle_gamma   90.00
#
_symmetry.space_group_name_H-M   'P 1'
#
loop_
_entity.id
_entity.type
_entity.pdbx_description
1 polymer ?
#
loop_
_entity_poly.entity_id
_entity_poly.type
_entity_poly.pdbx_seq_one_letter_code
_entity_poly.pdbx_strand_id
1 'polypeptide(L)'
;VWKVDFGTFGLELDTTNPTIPIVAKVLPNGQAAKWNKWAEPSRKLRPGLGLRSVDETQDAARILSVLLEMKGAVTLGFTSPSLHTVKLHRRAGLPLGLCLTAPEHEAIGLVVMSAQGLADVAGLKAGMQVIAVDGCRDRPKLLEDIQHAAVLTLRVASY
;
A
#
# COMPACT_ATOMS: atom_id res chain seq x y z
N VAL A 1 -7.03 -21.87 4.90
CA VAL A 1 -8.01 -22.30 3.89
C VAL A 1 -9.40 -21.78 4.28
N TRP A 2 -9.85 -20.74 3.58
CA TRP A 2 -11.16 -20.08 3.70
C TRP A 2 -12.14 -20.74 2.72
N LYS A 3 -13.46 -20.53 2.80
CA LYS A 3 -14.46 -21.00 1.82
C LYS A 3 -15.36 -19.84 1.37
N VAL A 4 -15.31 -19.50 0.09
CA VAL A 4 -16.13 -18.46 -0.58
C VAL A 4 -17.47 -19.07 -0.97
N ASP A 5 -18.27 -19.43 0.04
CA ASP A 5 -19.64 -19.89 -0.17
C ASP A 5 -20.57 -18.79 0.36
N PHE A 6 -21.09 -17.97 -0.57
CA PHE A 6 -22.13 -16.94 -0.38
C PHE A 6 -21.76 -15.74 0.51
N GLY A 7 -21.21 -14.69 -0.13
CA GLY A 7 -21.03 -13.35 0.44
C GLY A 7 -19.81 -12.62 -0.13
N THR A 8 -19.74 -11.29 0.02
CA THR A 8 -18.51 -10.56 -0.28
C THR A 8 -17.46 -10.89 0.78
N PHE A 9 -16.22 -11.16 0.35
CA PHE A 9 -15.09 -11.39 1.27
C PHE A 9 -14.95 -10.23 2.27
N GLY A 10 -15.25 -9.02 1.82
CA GLY A 10 -15.31 -7.84 2.67
C GLY A 10 -13.98 -7.11 2.82
N LEU A 11 -13.08 -7.27 1.85
CA LEU A 11 -11.92 -6.40 1.70
C LEU A 11 -12.10 -5.55 0.44
N GLU A 12 -11.79 -4.27 0.56
CA GLU A 12 -11.47 -3.43 -0.58
C GLU A 12 -9.94 -3.39 -0.71
N LEU A 13 -9.45 -3.71 -1.90
CA LEU A 13 -8.04 -3.73 -2.22
C LEU A 13 -7.73 -2.55 -3.14
N ASP A 14 -6.69 -1.81 -2.79
CA ASP A 14 -6.07 -0.83 -3.65
C ASP A 14 -5.07 -1.53 -4.57
N THR A 15 -5.25 -1.32 -5.87
CA THR A 15 -4.46 -1.95 -6.93
C THR A 15 -3.56 -0.93 -7.65
N THR A 16 -3.55 0.32 -7.18
CA THR A 16 -2.68 1.37 -7.71
C THR A 16 -1.20 1.07 -7.42
N ASN A 17 -0.92 0.31 -6.36
CA ASN A 17 0.44 -0.15 -6.10
C ASN A 17 0.87 -1.22 -7.14
N PRO A 18 1.91 -0.94 -7.95
CA PRO A 18 2.32 -1.84 -9.02
C PRO A 18 2.98 -3.14 -8.53
N THR A 19 3.39 -3.22 -7.26
CA THR A 19 4.11 -4.39 -6.73
C THR A 19 3.23 -5.34 -5.95
N ILE A 20 2.15 -4.86 -5.32
CA ILE A 20 1.29 -5.68 -4.48
C ILE A 20 -0.06 -4.97 -4.21
N PRO A 21 -1.21 -5.66 -4.30
CA PRO A 21 -2.48 -5.11 -3.86
C PRO A 21 -2.49 -4.86 -2.35
N ILE A 22 -3.04 -3.74 -1.90
CA ILE A 22 -3.02 -3.35 -0.49
C ILE A 22 -4.42 -3.25 0.05
N VAL A 23 -4.63 -3.76 1.27
CA VAL A 23 -5.92 -3.62 1.95
C VAL A 23 -6.20 -2.15 2.19
N ALA A 24 -7.21 -1.62 1.53
CA ALA A 24 -7.70 -0.26 1.74
C ALA A 24 -8.69 -0.21 2.90
N LYS A 25 -9.61 -1.17 2.92
CA LYS A 25 -10.70 -1.21 3.88
C LYS A 25 -11.11 -2.63 4.22
N VAL A 26 -11.51 -2.82 5.47
CA VAL A 26 -12.22 -4.01 5.93
C VAL A 26 -13.68 -3.63 6.11
N LEU A 27 -14.56 -4.18 5.28
CA LEU A 27 -15.99 -3.89 5.31
C LEU A 27 -16.64 -4.51 6.54
N PRO A 28 -17.41 -3.73 7.34
CA PRO A 28 -17.90 -4.17 8.65
C PRO A 28 -18.82 -5.39 8.60
N ASN A 29 -19.54 -5.56 7.49
CA ASN A 29 -20.49 -6.67 7.29
C ASN A 29 -19.87 -7.87 6.55
N GLY A 30 -18.62 -7.75 6.12
CA GLY A 30 -17.94 -8.77 5.34
C GLY A 30 -17.35 -9.90 6.18
N GLN A 31 -16.94 -10.98 5.51
CA GLN A 31 -16.33 -12.13 6.17
C GLN A 31 -14.99 -11.78 6.85
N ALA A 32 -14.20 -10.87 6.26
CA ALA A 32 -12.96 -10.36 6.85
C ALA A 32 -13.18 -9.66 8.21
N ALA A 33 -14.22 -8.83 8.33
CA ALA A 33 -14.55 -8.18 9.60
C ALA A 33 -15.05 -9.18 10.65
N LYS A 34 -15.82 -10.19 10.22
CA LYS A 34 -16.19 -11.31 11.08
C LYS A 34 -14.93 -12.00 11.60
N TRP A 35 -14.05 -12.47 10.71
CA TRP A 35 -12.79 -13.14 11.06
C TRP A 35 -11.94 -12.36 12.08
N ASN A 36 -11.82 -11.04 11.88
CA ASN A 36 -11.12 -10.14 12.80
C ASN A 36 -11.65 -10.14 14.25
N LYS A 37 -12.89 -10.57 14.50
CA LYS A 37 -13.45 -10.66 15.85
C LYS A 37 -12.80 -11.78 16.66
N TRP A 38 -12.34 -12.84 15.99
CA TRP A 38 -11.77 -14.03 16.65
C TRP A 38 -10.27 -14.18 16.41
N ALA A 39 -9.74 -13.52 15.39
CA ALA A 39 -8.31 -13.54 15.08
C ALA A 39 -7.48 -12.82 16.16
N GLU A 40 -6.30 -13.39 16.44
CA GLU A 40 -5.28 -12.75 17.27
C GLU A 40 -4.90 -11.36 16.73
N PRO A 41 -4.54 -10.40 17.60
CA PRO A 41 -4.21 -9.03 17.19
C PRO A 41 -3.15 -8.92 16.07
N SER A 42 -2.15 -9.80 16.08
CA SER A 42 -1.08 -9.87 15.07
C SER A 42 -1.55 -10.35 13.70
N ARG A 43 -2.67 -11.09 13.66
CA ARG A 43 -3.22 -11.67 12.45
C ARG A 43 -4.33 -10.82 11.85
N LYS A 44 -4.97 -9.93 12.62
CA LYS A 44 -6.09 -9.11 12.16
C LYS A 44 -5.80 -8.39 10.84
N LEU A 45 -6.73 -8.53 9.90
CA LEU A 45 -6.75 -7.79 8.65
C LEU A 45 -7.03 -6.33 8.94
N ARG A 46 -6.24 -5.42 8.39
CA ARG A 46 -6.38 -3.99 8.61
C ARG A 46 -5.88 -3.22 7.38
N PRO A 47 -6.29 -1.95 7.21
CA PRO A 47 -5.74 -1.10 6.17
C PRO A 47 -4.22 -1.06 6.21
N GLY A 48 -3.59 -1.04 5.03
CA GLY A 48 -2.13 -1.02 4.88
C GLY A 48 -1.44 -2.38 5.00
N LEU A 49 -2.15 -3.51 4.92
CA LEU A 49 -1.53 -4.82 4.71
C LEU A 49 -1.41 -5.12 3.21
N GLY A 50 -0.29 -5.70 2.78
CA GLY A 50 -0.10 -6.14 1.40
C GLY A 50 -0.58 -7.57 1.20
N LEU A 51 -1.39 -7.83 0.17
CA LEU A 51 -1.82 -9.17 -0.24
C LEU A 51 -0.71 -9.85 -1.04
N ARG A 52 0.11 -10.66 -0.37
CA ARG A 52 1.32 -11.28 -0.94
C ARG A 52 1.04 -12.58 -1.68
N SER A 53 0.00 -13.31 -1.30
CA SER A 53 -0.33 -14.56 -1.98
C SER A 53 -1.82 -14.90 -1.94
N VAL A 54 -2.25 -15.63 -2.96
CA VAL A 54 -3.56 -16.26 -3.07
C VAL A 54 -3.31 -17.74 -3.41
N ASP A 55 -3.62 -18.61 -2.46
CA ASP A 55 -3.16 -20.00 -2.39
C ASP A 55 -1.65 -20.10 -2.64
N GLU A 56 -1.25 -20.80 -3.70
CA GLU A 56 0.13 -21.00 -4.09
C GLU A 56 0.66 -19.87 -4.98
N THR A 57 -0.21 -18.98 -5.48
CA THR A 57 0.19 -17.87 -6.37
C THR A 57 0.77 -16.72 -5.55
N GLN A 58 2.02 -16.36 -5.83
CA GLN A 58 2.72 -15.19 -5.25
C GLN A 58 3.00 -14.09 -6.27
N ASP A 59 2.56 -14.28 -7.52
CA ASP A 59 2.74 -13.29 -8.58
C ASP A 59 1.71 -12.18 -8.42
N ALA A 60 2.16 -10.98 -8.05
CA ALA A 60 1.34 -9.81 -7.83
C ALA A 60 0.45 -9.44 -9.02
N ALA A 61 0.94 -9.64 -10.25
CA ALA A 61 0.17 -9.35 -11.46
C ALA A 61 -0.99 -10.34 -11.64
N ARG A 62 -0.85 -11.56 -11.10
CA ARG A 62 -1.85 -12.64 -11.21
C ARG A 62 -2.74 -12.77 -9.98
N ILE A 63 -2.30 -12.27 -8.82
CA ILE A 63 -3.03 -12.36 -7.55
C ILE A 63 -4.46 -11.86 -7.69
N LEU A 64 -4.67 -10.73 -8.38
CA LEU A 64 -6.01 -10.16 -8.57
C LEU A 64 -6.88 -11.05 -9.46
N SER A 65 -6.36 -11.51 -10.60
CA SER A 65 -7.08 -12.40 -11.51
C SER A 65 -7.47 -13.71 -10.82
N VAL A 66 -6.53 -14.33 -10.10
CA VAL A 66 -6.79 -15.55 -9.33
C VAL A 66 -7.88 -15.29 -8.28
N LEU A 67 -7.79 -14.19 -7.53
CA LEU A 67 -8.77 -13.85 -6.51
C LEU A 67 -10.20 -13.67 -7.08
N LEU A 68 -10.33 -13.12 -8.28
CA LEU A 68 -11.61 -12.88 -8.95
C LEU A 68 -12.23 -14.15 -9.54
N GLU A 69 -11.40 -15.09 -10.01
CA GLU A 69 -11.85 -16.34 -10.65
C GLU A 69 -12.14 -17.46 -9.65
N MET A 70 -11.67 -17.31 -8.42
CA MET A 70 -11.72 -18.34 -7.39
C MET A 70 -13.13 -18.67 -6.91
N LYS A 71 -13.41 -19.97 -6.81
CA LYS A 71 -14.64 -20.53 -6.26
C LYS A 71 -14.32 -21.48 -5.11
N GLY A 72 -15.12 -21.44 -4.06
CA GLY A 72 -14.91 -22.31 -2.91
C GLY A 72 -13.70 -21.88 -2.11
N ALA A 73 -12.78 -22.80 -1.82
CA ALA A 73 -11.79 -22.53 -0.79
C ALA A 73 -10.60 -21.69 -1.24
N VAL A 74 -10.22 -20.66 -0.46
CA VAL A 74 -9.07 -19.76 -0.76
C VAL A 74 -8.18 -19.56 0.45
N THR A 75 -6.87 -19.48 0.28
CA THR A 75 -5.93 -19.08 1.33
C THR A 75 -5.27 -17.77 0.94
N LEU A 76 -5.35 -16.76 1.80
CA LEU A 76 -4.73 -15.46 1.54
C LEU A 76 -3.52 -15.27 2.46
N GLY A 77 -2.39 -14.89 1.88
CA GLY A 77 -1.17 -14.52 2.58
C GLY A 77 -1.01 -13.00 2.60
N PHE A 78 -0.85 -12.43 3.79
CA PHE A 78 -0.65 -10.99 3.97
C PHE A 78 0.74 -10.69 4.54
N THR A 79 1.31 -9.56 4.14
CA THR A 79 2.56 -9.02 4.69
C THR A 79 2.32 -7.65 5.32
N SER A 80 3.03 -7.37 6.42
CA SER A 80 3.05 -6.05 7.04
C SER A 80 4.14 -5.20 6.42
N PRO A 81 3.90 -3.90 6.18
CA PRO A 81 4.92 -3.05 5.61
C PRO A 81 6.05 -2.79 6.60
N SER A 82 7.28 -2.69 6.07
CA SER A 82 8.41 -2.09 6.76
C SER A 82 8.40 -0.58 6.58
N LEU A 83 8.58 0.16 7.67
CA LEU A 83 8.53 1.63 7.68
C LEU A 83 9.93 2.22 7.80
N HIS A 84 10.24 3.17 6.93
CA HIS A 84 11.52 3.86 6.89
C HIS A 84 11.33 5.37 6.72
N THR A 85 12.31 6.14 7.18
CA THR A 85 12.33 7.59 6.99
C THR A 85 13.43 7.95 6.02
N VAL A 86 13.09 8.68 4.96
CA VAL A 86 14.00 9.13 3.92
C VAL A 86 14.04 10.65 3.95
N LYS A 87 15.25 11.23 3.97
CA LYS A 87 15.44 12.69 3.89
C LYS A 87 16.02 13.05 2.54
N LEU A 88 15.32 13.91 1.81
CA LEU A 88 15.76 14.44 0.51
C LEU A 88 16.15 15.90 0.69
N HIS A 89 17.39 16.22 0.33
CA HIS A 89 17.89 17.59 0.31
C HIS A 89 17.82 18.12 -1.11
N ARG A 90 16.83 18.98 -1.38
CA ARG A 90 16.63 19.57 -2.70
C ARG A 90 17.65 20.67 -2.92
N ARG A 91 18.47 20.51 -3.95
CA ARG A 91 19.33 21.58 -4.45
C ARG A 91 18.50 22.50 -5.35
N ALA A 92 18.76 23.81 -5.27
CA ALA A 92 18.05 24.81 -6.07
C ALA A 92 18.08 24.43 -7.57
N GLY A 93 16.92 24.43 -8.21
CA GLY A 93 16.77 24.14 -9.64
C GLY A 93 16.76 22.66 -10.04
N LEU A 94 16.98 21.71 -9.11
CA LEU A 94 16.94 20.28 -9.44
C LEU A 94 15.61 19.62 -9.01
N PRO A 95 15.04 18.73 -9.85
CA PRO A 95 13.87 17.96 -9.47
C PRO A 95 14.25 16.91 -8.41
N LEU A 96 13.30 16.53 -7.55
CA LEU A 96 13.47 15.41 -6.62
C LEU A 96 13.61 14.07 -7.35
N GLY A 97 13.09 13.99 -8.58
CA GLY A 97 13.02 12.75 -9.36
C GLY A 97 11.99 11.76 -8.81
N LEU A 98 10.91 12.25 -8.20
CA LEU A 98 9.79 11.43 -7.75
C LEU A 98 8.60 11.58 -8.70
N CYS A 99 8.08 10.45 -9.17
CA CYS A 99 6.75 10.36 -9.75
C CYS A 99 5.84 9.65 -8.76
N LEU A 100 4.78 10.34 -8.35
CA LEU A 100 3.83 9.85 -7.35
C LEU A 100 2.44 9.77 -7.97
N THR A 101 1.66 8.80 -7.51
CA THR A 101 0.23 8.70 -7.81
C THR A 101 -0.57 8.64 -6.51
N ALA A 102 -1.79 9.19 -6.55
CA ALA A 102 -2.73 9.06 -5.46
C ALA A 102 -3.50 7.72 -5.62
N PRO A 103 -3.45 6.83 -4.62
CA PRO A 103 -4.33 5.68 -4.57
C PRO A 103 -5.80 6.11 -4.54
N GLU A 104 -6.68 5.23 -5.03
CA GLU A 104 -8.13 5.46 -5.06
C GLU A 104 -8.71 5.64 -3.65
N HIS A 105 -8.08 5.01 -2.65
CA HIS A 105 -8.53 5.05 -1.27
C HIS A 105 -7.62 5.90 -0.37
N GLU A 106 -8.28 6.71 0.48
CA GLU A 106 -7.60 7.77 1.22
C GLU A 106 -6.58 7.30 2.26
N ALA A 107 -6.76 6.08 2.77
CA ALA A 107 -6.03 5.56 3.91
C ALA A 107 -4.58 5.13 3.58
N ILE A 108 -4.18 5.18 2.31
CA ILE A 108 -2.99 4.46 1.82
C ILE A 108 -1.79 5.38 1.47
N GLY A 109 -1.93 6.70 1.64
CA GLY A 109 -0.85 7.67 1.37
C GLY A 109 -0.69 7.95 -0.13
N LEU A 110 0.52 8.30 -0.60
CA LEU A 110 0.87 8.41 -2.03
C LEU A 110 1.73 7.22 -2.45
N VAL A 111 1.59 6.72 -3.68
CA VAL A 111 2.39 5.61 -4.20
C VAL A 111 3.51 6.14 -5.09
N VAL A 112 4.72 5.66 -4.88
CA VAL A 112 5.87 5.92 -5.77
C VAL A 112 5.70 5.09 -7.04
N MET A 113 5.49 5.75 -8.17
CA MET A 113 5.44 5.11 -9.50
C MET A 113 6.83 4.94 -10.08
N SER A 114 7.68 5.95 -9.90
CA SER A 114 9.10 5.88 -10.26
C SER A 114 9.91 6.84 -9.40
N ALA A 115 11.18 6.50 -9.23
CA ALA A 115 12.18 7.32 -8.56
C ALA A 115 13.42 7.40 -9.45
N GLN A 116 14.01 8.59 -9.54
CA GLN A 116 15.20 8.90 -10.32
C GLN A 116 16.05 9.92 -9.57
N GLY A 117 17.33 10.03 -9.93
CA GLY A 117 18.22 11.05 -9.39
C GLY A 117 18.28 11.02 -7.86
N LEU A 118 17.93 12.12 -7.20
CA LEU A 118 18.01 12.26 -5.75
C LEU A 118 17.14 11.24 -5.01
N ALA A 119 15.94 10.95 -5.52
CA ALA A 119 15.02 10.00 -4.91
C ALA A 119 15.54 8.56 -4.97
N ASP A 120 16.09 8.16 -6.11
CA ASP A 120 16.65 6.82 -6.31
C ASP A 120 17.92 6.61 -5.47
N VAL A 121 18.82 7.60 -5.44
CA VAL A 121 20.02 7.59 -4.57
C VAL A 121 19.64 7.49 -3.08
N ALA A 122 18.51 8.07 -2.69
CA ALA A 122 17.98 7.97 -1.34
C ALA A 122 17.23 6.65 -1.05
N GLY A 123 17.19 5.72 -2.01
CA GLY A 123 16.66 4.36 -1.87
C GLY A 123 15.16 4.23 -2.14
N LEU A 124 14.50 5.25 -2.69
CA LEU A 124 13.08 5.19 -3.04
C LEU A 124 12.89 4.35 -4.31
N LYS A 125 11.86 3.51 -4.31
CA LYS A 125 11.58 2.58 -5.44
C LYS A 125 10.09 2.55 -5.76
N ALA A 126 9.77 2.13 -6.97
CA ALA A 126 8.39 1.90 -7.39
C ALA A 126 7.67 0.92 -6.43
N GLY A 127 6.41 1.19 -6.13
CA GLY A 127 5.60 0.41 -5.19
C GLY A 127 5.79 0.75 -3.71
N MET A 128 6.73 1.64 -3.37
CA MET A 128 6.80 2.21 -2.02
C MET A 128 5.67 3.21 -1.80
N GLN A 129 5.21 3.35 -0.55
CA GLN A 129 4.13 4.27 -0.19
C GLN A 129 4.62 5.39 0.71
N VAL A 130 4.45 6.64 0.29
CA VAL A 130 4.69 7.84 1.10
C VAL A 130 3.47 8.06 1.99
N ILE A 131 3.61 7.70 3.26
CA ILE A 131 2.53 7.80 4.26
C ILE A 131 2.54 9.14 5.02
N ALA A 132 3.66 9.86 4.99
CA ALA A 132 3.78 11.20 5.54
C ALA A 132 4.91 11.98 4.87
N VAL A 133 4.76 13.29 4.79
CA VAL A 133 5.77 14.27 4.36
C VAL A 133 5.94 15.27 5.48
N ASP A 134 7.14 15.40 6.03
CA ASP A 134 7.48 16.32 7.13
C ASP A 134 6.52 16.23 8.34
N GLY A 135 6.01 15.02 8.60
CA GLY A 135 5.05 14.74 9.67
C GLY A 135 3.59 15.02 9.30
N CYS A 136 3.32 15.69 8.18
CA CYS A 136 2.00 15.86 7.61
C CYS A 136 1.50 14.53 6.98
N ARG A 137 0.20 14.23 7.15
CA ARG A 137 -0.47 13.06 6.54
C ARG A 137 -1.64 13.46 5.63
N ASP A 138 -1.90 14.76 5.53
CA ASP A 138 -3.04 15.31 4.81
C ASP A 138 -2.75 15.29 3.30
N ARG A 139 -3.39 14.40 2.55
CA ARG A 139 -2.99 14.06 1.17
C ARG A 139 -2.92 15.27 0.22
N PRO A 140 -3.87 16.22 0.22
CA PRO A 140 -3.76 17.43 -0.59
C PRO A 140 -2.50 18.25 -0.26
N LYS A 141 -2.11 18.31 1.01
CA LYS A 141 -0.91 19.05 1.46
C LYS A 141 0.38 18.32 1.14
N LEU A 142 0.36 16.98 1.09
CA LEU A 142 1.55 16.19 0.76
C LEU A 142 2.15 16.59 -0.59
N LEU A 143 1.32 16.77 -1.62
CA LEU A 143 1.80 17.12 -2.97
C LEU A 143 2.37 18.54 -3.02
N GLU A 144 1.76 19.48 -2.30
CA GLU A 144 2.24 20.86 -2.18
C GLU A 144 3.58 20.93 -1.42
N ASP A 145 3.68 20.25 -0.27
CA ASP A 145 4.90 20.17 0.53
C ASP A 145 6.06 19.59 -0.29
N ILE A 146 5.79 18.54 -1.08
CA ILE A 146 6.78 17.93 -1.98
C ILE A 146 7.27 18.90 -3.06
N GLN A 147 6.41 19.78 -3.55
CA GLN A 147 6.76 20.72 -4.61
C GLN A 147 7.59 21.91 -4.12
N HIS A 148 7.46 22.32 -2.87
CA HIS A 148 8.05 23.58 -2.38
C HIS A 148 9.13 23.40 -1.32
N ALA A 149 9.25 22.24 -0.69
CA ALA A 149 10.24 22.02 0.36
C ALA A 149 11.69 21.99 -0.17
N ALA A 150 12.58 22.71 0.53
CA ALA A 150 14.03 22.63 0.32
C ALA A 150 14.64 21.36 0.93
N VAL A 151 14.05 20.88 2.03
CA VAL A 151 14.39 19.60 2.65
C VAL A 151 13.08 18.89 2.92
N LEU A 152 13.01 17.63 2.49
CA LEU A 152 11.79 16.82 2.55
C LEU A 152 12.06 15.56 3.38
N THR A 153 11.29 15.34 4.44
CA THR A 153 11.34 14.12 5.24
C THR A 153 10.15 13.24 4.89
N LEU A 154 10.40 12.17 4.15
CA LEU A 154 9.39 11.19 3.77
C LEU A 154 9.36 10.05 4.78
N ARG A 155 8.16 9.70 5.25
CA ARG A 155 7.93 8.41 5.90
C ARG A 155 7.35 7.46 4.86
N VAL A 156 8.06 6.35 4.63
CA VAL A 156 7.81 5.46 3.50
C VAL A 156 7.54 4.04 3.99
N ALA A 157 6.54 3.39 3.43
CA ALA A 157 6.22 1.98 3.62
C ALA A 157 6.66 1.14 2.42
N SER A 158 7.23 -0.03 2.69
CA SER A 158 7.63 -1.03 1.69
C SER A 158 7.14 -2.41 2.12
N TYR A 159 6.83 -3.29 1.16
CA TYR A 159 6.16 -4.58 1.40
C TYR A 159 7.01 -5.75 0.91
#